data_AF-A0A357LAT7-F1
#
_entry.id   AF-A0A357LAT7-F1
#
_cell.length_a   1.000
_cell.length_b   1.000
_cell.length_c   1.000
_cell.angle_alpha   90.00
_cell.angle_beta   90.00
_cell.angle_gamma   90.00
#
_symmetry.space_group_name_H-M   'P 1'
#
loop_
_entity.id
_entity.type
_entity.pdbx_description
1 polymer ?
#
loop_
_entity_poly.entity_id
_entity_poly.type
_entity_poly.pdbx_seq_one_letter_code
_entity_poly.pdbx_strand_id
1 'polypeptide(L)'
;MRLSLHDFGARIRFGERRNDYGLLIAAPAPAHADVTVEGTAIIVEGAGLRLKIDAETLAFTLDKGGRTIQRSASDGHFVRKLRLPPFARTPGGWLAHFELASGEQVYGLGEKWGPLDKRGQLIRSWNSDALGVNAEISYKNAPFAWSPAGWGVFVHTPAPATHGVGFGPWSQRAYGVHVEDEALDIFVFSGATGADIIGQYTALTGRAPVPPRWSLGVILSKAYYRTADEILAVAREVRARKMPCDVITFDGRAWQDTDTRFAFEWDKKRYRNPGAVVGELKALGFKVCV
;
A
#
# COMPACT_ATOMS: atom_id res chain seq x y z
N MET A 1 -4.59 -7.96 -23.79
CA MET A 1 -3.62 -7.27 -22.92
C MET A 1 -3.55 -5.82 -23.36
N ARG A 2 -3.45 -4.86 -22.43
CA ARG A 2 -3.22 -3.43 -22.72
C ARG A 2 -1.93 -2.98 -22.02
N LEU A 3 -1.05 -2.32 -22.76
CA LEU A 3 0.25 -1.87 -22.27
C LEU A 3 0.39 -0.36 -22.51
N SER A 4 1.14 0.30 -21.64
CA SER A 4 1.53 1.69 -21.84
C SER A 4 2.85 1.97 -21.14
N LEU A 5 3.70 2.75 -21.79
CA LEU A 5 4.94 3.28 -21.22
C LEU A 5 4.72 4.70 -20.70
N HIS A 6 5.43 5.04 -19.63
CA HIS A 6 5.37 6.31 -18.91
C HIS A 6 6.77 6.65 -18.41
N ASP A 7 7.03 7.91 -18.05
CA ASP A 7 8.35 8.31 -17.53
C ASP A 7 8.77 7.52 -16.28
N PHE A 8 7.79 7.11 -15.46
CA PHE A 8 8.01 6.28 -14.28
C PHE A 8 8.27 4.80 -14.61
N GLY A 9 7.91 4.30 -15.79
CA GLY A 9 8.00 2.87 -16.13
C GLY A 9 6.86 2.38 -17.02
N ALA A 10 6.21 1.28 -16.64
CA ALA A 10 5.18 0.65 -17.47
C ALA A 10 3.89 0.37 -16.69
N ARG A 11 2.76 0.34 -17.39
CA ARG A 11 1.48 -0.15 -16.85
C ARG A 11 0.98 -1.31 -17.71
N ILE A 12 0.70 -2.43 -17.06
CA ILE A 12 0.31 -3.71 -17.68
C ILE A 12 -1.09 -4.07 -17.22
N ARG A 13 -2.00 -4.30 -18.18
CA ARG A 13 -3.42 -4.55 -17.90
C ARG A 13 -3.95 -5.78 -18.64
N PHE A 14 -4.71 -6.59 -17.92
CA PHE A 14 -5.51 -7.69 -18.44
C PHE A 14 -6.95 -7.59 -17.91
N GLY A 15 -7.92 -7.96 -18.74
CA GLY A 15 -9.34 -7.78 -18.41
C GLY A 15 -9.79 -6.32 -18.46
N GLU A 16 -11.04 -6.09 -18.04
CA GLU A 16 -11.64 -4.77 -17.93
C GLU A 16 -12.02 -4.46 -16.49
N ARG A 17 -11.71 -3.24 -16.05
CA ARG A 17 -12.00 -2.79 -14.69
C ARG A 17 -13.31 -2.03 -14.64
N ARG A 18 -14.12 -2.41 -13.65
CA ARG A 18 -15.36 -1.76 -13.18
C ARG A 18 -15.19 -0.26 -12.90
N ASN A 19 -14.32 0.01 -11.93
CA ASN A 19 -14.13 1.29 -11.28
C ASN A 19 -12.71 1.39 -10.69
N ASP A 20 -12.16 2.60 -10.60
CA ASP A 20 -10.86 2.92 -9.98
C ASP A 20 -10.96 3.10 -8.46
N TYR A 21 -12.16 3.38 -7.94
CA TYR A 21 -12.43 3.66 -6.52
C TYR A 21 -11.64 4.86 -5.95
N GLY A 22 -11.11 5.72 -6.83
CA GLY A 22 -10.29 6.87 -6.44
C GLY A 22 -8.92 6.49 -5.91
N LEU A 23 -8.44 5.28 -6.21
CA LEU A 23 -7.09 4.84 -5.85
C LEU A 23 -6.02 5.60 -6.65
N LEU A 24 -6.35 6.02 -7.87
CA LEU A 24 -5.53 6.91 -8.68
C LEU A 24 -6.11 8.32 -8.62
N ILE A 25 -5.34 9.28 -8.11
CA ILE A 25 -5.69 10.70 -8.18
C ILE A 25 -5.28 11.34 -9.51
N ALA A 26 -4.38 10.68 -10.23
CA ALA A 26 -3.90 11.09 -11.53
C ALA A 26 -3.59 9.84 -12.38
N ALA A 27 -4.04 9.86 -13.63
CA ALA A 27 -3.63 8.91 -14.65
C ALA A 27 -2.73 9.64 -15.64
N PRO A 28 -1.39 9.52 -15.53
CA PRO A 28 -0.50 10.14 -16.49
C PRO A 28 -0.80 9.64 -17.90
N ALA A 29 -0.74 10.56 -18.86
CA ALA A 29 -0.90 10.21 -20.26
C ALA A 29 0.24 9.26 -20.66
N PRO A 30 -0.06 8.16 -21.37
CA PRO A 30 0.98 7.28 -21.86
C PRO A 30 1.88 8.06 -22.84
N ALA A 31 3.18 7.78 -22.78
CA ALA A 31 4.11 8.29 -23.77
C ALA A 31 3.80 7.72 -25.15
N HIS A 32 4.17 8.45 -26.21
CA HIS A 32 4.23 7.87 -27.54
C HIS A 32 5.20 6.67 -27.51
N ALA A 33 4.79 5.58 -28.17
CA ALA A 33 5.59 4.38 -28.21
C ALA A 33 5.53 3.75 -29.60
N ASP A 34 6.70 3.37 -30.10
CA ASP A 34 6.88 2.59 -31.31
C ASP A 34 6.72 1.11 -30.99
N VAL A 35 6.07 0.37 -31.88
CA VAL A 35 5.83 -1.07 -31.71
C VAL A 35 6.42 -1.82 -32.89
N THR A 36 7.35 -2.73 -32.59
CA THR A 36 7.98 -3.61 -33.57
C THR A 36 7.69 -5.07 -33.22
N VAL A 37 7.47 -5.90 -34.25
CA VAL A 37 7.22 -7.34 -34.08
C VAL A 37 8.32 -8.14 -34.79
N GLU A 38 8.99 -9.01 -34.05
CA GLU A 38 10.11 -9.84 -34.50
C GLU A 38 9.85 -11.31 -34.12
N GLY A 39 9.29 -12.09 -35.04
CA GLY A 39 8.85 -13.46 -34.74
C GLY A 39 7.75 -13.46 -33.67
N THR A 40 8.01 -14.10 -32.52
CA THR A 40 7.10 -14.08 -31.36
C THR A 40 7.30 -12.86 -30.45
N ALA A 41 8.36 -12.07 -30.65
CA ALA A 41 8.65 -10.92 -29.80
C ALA A 41 7.88 -9.68 -30.26
N ILE A 42 7.20 -9.03 -29.32
CA ILE A 42 6.62 -7.70 -29.44
C ILE A 42 7.51 -6.76 -28.65
N ILE A 43 8.06 -5.74 -29.29
CA ILE A 43 8.95 -4.75 -28.71
C ILE A 43 8.22 -3.42 -28.72
N VAL A 44 8.09 -2.80 -27.55
CA VAL A 44 7.45 -1.49 -27.37
C VAL A 44 8.51 -0.52 -26.81
N GLU A 45 8.78 0.56 -27.52
CA GLU A 45 9.83 1.54 -27.17
C GLU A 45 9.25 2.95 -27.06
N GLY A 46 9.53 3.63 -25.95
CA GLY A 46 8.98 4.96 -25.67
C GLY A 46 9.39 5.44 -24.29
N ALA A 47 9.41 6.76 -24.05
CA ALA A 47 9.87 7.36 -22.78
C ALA A 47 11.26 6.87 -22.29
N GLY A 48 12.17 6.52 -23.21
CA GLY A 48 13.48 5.96 -22.88
C GLY A 48 13.43 4.54 -22.28
N LEU A 49 12.29 3.87 -22.39
CA LEU A 49 12.05 2.49 -21.96
C LEU A 49 11.91 1.58 -23.18
N ARG A 50 12.31 0.32 -23.00
CA ARG A 50 12.12 -0.76 -23.95
C ARG A 50 11.45 -1.93 -23.24
N LEU A 51 10.23 -2.26 -23.65
CA LEU A 51 9.47 -3.41 -23.16
C LEU A 51 9.41 -4.46 -24.25
N LYS A 52 10.12 -5.57 -24.05
CA LYS A 52 10.04 -6.76 -24.92
C LYS A 52 9.11 -7.78 -24.29
N ILE A 53 8.17 -8.33 -25.05
CA ILE A 53 7.23 -9.37 -24.63
C ILE A 53 7.20 -10.48 -25.66
N ASP A 54 7.32 -11.73 -25.22
CA ASP A 54 7.09 -12.90 -26.05
C ASP A 54 5.58 -13.21 -26.11
N ALA A 55 5.00 -13.24 -27.31
CA ALA A 55 3.56 -13.39 -27.53
C ALA A 55 3.00 -14.76 -27.14
N GLU A 56 3.83 -15.80 -27.09
CA GLU A 56 3.41 -17.16 -26.74
C GLU A 56 3.45 -17.40 -25.23
N THR A 57 4.51 -16.96 -24.57
CA THR A 57 4.76 -17.22 -23.14
C THR A 57 4.37 -16.05 -22.24
N LEU A 58 4.11 -14.87 -22.82
CA LEU A 58 3.98 -13.58 -22.13
C LEU A 58 5.23 -13.21 -21.30
N ALA A 59 6.37 -13.85 -21.57
CA ALA A 59 7.63 -13.52 -20.92
C ALA A 59 8.06 -12.13 -21.34
N PHE A 60 8.45 -11.29 -20.38
CA PHE A 60 8.76 -9.90 -20.63
C PHE A 60 10.11 -9.49 -20.07
N THR A 61 10.67 -8.42 -20.61
CA THR A 61 11.80 -7.67 -20.07
C THR A 61 11.51 -6.18 -20.27
N LEU A 62 11.64 -5.40 -19.19
CA LEU A 62 11.53 -3.96 -19.20
C LEU A 62 12.91 -3.37 -18.91
N ASP A 63 13.46 -2.66 -19.89
CA ASP A 63 14.77 -2.03 -19.83
C ASP A 63 14.63 -0.49 -19.83
N LYS A 64 15.52 0.19 -19.11
CA LYS A 64 15.67 1.65 -19.13
C LYS A 64 17.15 2.00 -19.16
N GLY A 65 17.60 2.77 -20.16
CA GLY A 65 18.99 3.21 -20.26
C GLY A 65 20.02 2.07 -20.25
N GLY A 66 19.73 0.96 -20.93
CA GLY A 66 20.60 -0.22 -21.00
C GLY A 66 20.61 -1.13 -19.75
N ARG A 67 19.80 -0.81 -18.72
CA ARG A 67 19.62 -1.63 -17.52
C ARG A 67 18.25 -2.29 -17.52
N THR A 68 18.20 -3.59 -17.23
CA THR A 68 16.93 -4.27 -16.95
C THR A 68 16.37 -3.80 -15.62
N ILE A 69 15.18 -3.21 -15.66
CA ILE A 69 14.41 -2.78 -14.49
C ILE A 69 13.68 -3.96 -13.89
N GLN A 70 13.00 -4.74 -14.72
CA GLN A 70 12.31 -5.94 -14.28
C GLN A 70 12.05 -6.87 -15.46
N ARG A 71 11.94 -8.17 -15.20
CA ARG A 71 11.64 -9.20 -16.20
C ARG A 71 10.85 -10.35 -15.59
N SER A 72 10.39 -11.26 -16.44
CA SER A 72 9.80 -12.52 -15.98
C SER A 72 10.82 -13.37 -15.23
N ALA A 73 10.38 -14.01 -14.15
CA ALA A 73 11.23 -14.88 -13.36
C ALA A 73 11.79 -16.04 -14.20
N SER A 74 13.11 -16.24 -14.17
CA SER A 74 13.79 -17.30 -14.90
C SER A 74 13.72 -18.68 -14.21
N ASP A 75 12.80 -18.87 -13.25
CA ASP A 75 12.67 -20.12 -12.49
C ASP A 75 12.12 -21.21 -13.39
N GLY A 76 12.99 -22.09 -13.87
CA GLY A 76 12.65 -23.19 -14.78
C GLY A 76 12.28 -24.48 -14.06
N HIS A 77 11.60 -25.38 -14.76
CA HIS A 77 11.34 -26.74 -14.32
C HIS A 77 11.82 -27.72 -15.40
N PHE A 78 12.32 -28.90 -15.03
CA PHE A 78 12.78 -29.91 -16.02
C PHE A 78 11.68 -30.45 -16.96
N VAL A 79 10.41 -30.09 -16.73
CA VAL A 79 9.26 -30.46 -17.60
C VAL A 79 8.57 -29.25 -18.23
N ARG A 80 8.90 -28.02 -17.83
CA ARG A 80 8.23 -26.80 -18.26
C ARG A 80 9.23 -25.66 -18.33
N LYS A 81 9.16 -24.87 -19.40
CA LYS A 81 10.03 -23.71 -19.63
C LYS A 81 10.07 -22.75 -18.43
N LEU A 82 8.92 -22.54 -17.78
CA LEU A 82 8.78 -21.70 -16.58
C LEU A 82 8.01 -22.46 -15.49
N ARG A 83 8.49 -22.38 -14.24
CA ARG A 83 7.77 -22.90 -13.06
C ARG A 83 6.51 -22.09 -12.80
N LEU A 84 6.62 -20.76 -12.88
CA LEU A 84 5.51 -19.82 -12.74
C LEU A 84 5.37 -19.02 -14.04
N PRO A 85 4.17 -18.99 -14.66
CA PRO A 85 3.97 -18.17 -15.85
C PRO A 85 4.06 -16.68 -15.49
N PRO A 86 4.58 -15.80 -16.37
CA PRO A 86 4.73 -14.37 -16.10
C PRO A 86 3.40 -13.72 -15.73
N PHE A 87 2.35 -14.07 -16.48
CA PHE A 87 0.97 -13.70 -16.23
C PHE A 87 0.08 -14.91 -16.49
N ALA A 88 -0.93 -15.13 -15.64
CA ALA A 88 -1.91 -16.18 -15.87
C ALA A 88 -3.27 -15.83 -15.28
N ARG A 89 -4.35 -16.18 -16.00
CA ARG A 89 -5.70 -16.21 -15.44
C ARG A 89 -5.89 -17.52 -14.68
N THR A 90 -6.44 -17.43 -13.47
CA THR A 90 -6.85 -18.58 -12.66
C THR A 90 -8.35 -18.51 -12.40
N PRO A 91 -8.99 -19.59 -11.92
CA PRO A 91 -10.38 -19.51 -11.44
C PRO A 91 -10.57 -18.49 -10.31
N GLY A 92 -9.52 -18.24 -9.52
CA GLY A 92 -9.56 -17.34 -8.37
C GLY A 92 -9.06 -15.91 -8.65
N GLY A 93 -8.68 -15.57 -9.89
CA GLY A 93 -8.09 -14.26 -10.16
C GLY A 93 -7.01 -14.25 -11.23
N TRP A 94 -5.98 -13.44 -11.00
CA TRP A 94 -4.81 -13.30 -11.87
C TRP A 94 -3.52 -13.53 -11.09
N LEU A 95 -2.55 -14.14 -11.74
CA LEU A 95 -1.17 -14.23 -11.27
C LEU A 95 -0.28 -13.30 -12.08
N ALA A 96 0.69 -12.68 -11.41
CA ALA A 96 1.79 -11.94 -12.02
C ALA A 96 3.09 -12.27 -11.30
N HIS A 97 4.16 -12.53 -12.05
CA HIS A 97 5.45 -12.91 -11.49
C HIS A 97 6.60 -12.08 -12.08
N PHE A 98 7.39 -11.50 -11.19
CA PHE A 98 8.54 -10.65 -11.47
C PHE A 98 9.79 -11.35 -10.94
N GLU A 99 10.93 -11.22 -11.62
CA GLU A 99 12.16 -11.82 -11.14
C GLU A 99 12.66 -11.14 -9.86
N LEU A 100 13.28 -11.95 -8.99
CA LEU A 100 14.10 -11.48 -7.89
C LEU A 100 15.51 -12.07 -8.00
N ALA A 101 16.52 -11.22 -7.85
CA ALA A 101 17.89 -11.65 -7.66
C ALA A 101 18.07 -12.38 -6.31
N SER A 102 19.19 -13.09 -6.18
CA SER A 102 19.55 -13.76 -4.94
C SER A 102 19.77 -12.73 -3.83
N GLY A 103 19.12 -12.93 -2.68
CA GLY A 103 19.22 -12.01 -1.54
C GLY A 103 18.58 -10.64 -1.78
N GLU A 104 17.84 -10.46 -2.87
CA GLU A 104 17.20 -9.18 -3.18
C GLU A 104 16.16 -8.82 -2.12
N GLN A 105 16.33 -7.65 -1.53
CA GLN A 105 15.46 -7.11 -0.49
C GLN A 105 14.23 -6.48 -1.13
N VAL A 106 13.07 -6.68 -0.50
CA VAL A 106 11.81 -6.11 -0.97
C VAL A 106 11.10 -5.45 0.20
N TYR A 107 10.65 -4.22 0.01
CA TYR A 107 10.00 -3.38 1.02
C TYR A 107 8.61 -2.94 0.57
N GLY A 108 7.85 -2.31 1.47
CA GLY A 108 6.49 -1.85 1.22
C GLY A 108 5.45 -2.84 1.77
N LEU A 109 4.37 -3.03 1.03
CA LEU A 109 3.22 -3.90 1.37
C LEU A 109 2.38 -3.44 2.58
N GLY A 110 2.60 -2.20 3.03
CA GLY A 110 1.88 -1.61 4.15
C GLY A 110 2.45 -2.01 5.52
N GLU A 111 1.64 -1.80 6.56
CA GLU A 111 1.96 -2.18 7.93
C GLU A 111 1.85 -3.70 8.07
N LYS A 112 2.94 -4.35 8.51
CA LYS A 112 2.96 -5.79 8.80
C LYS A 112 3.78 -6.06 10.05
N TRP A 113 3.29 -6.96 10.89
CA TRP A 113 3.94 -7.38 12.13
C TRP A 113 5.01 -8.43 11.84
N GLY A 114 6.17 -7.98 11.36
CA GLY A 114 7.29 -8.85 10.99
C GLY A 114 8.51 -8.07 10.52
N PRO A 115 9.54 -8.76 9.98
CA PRO A 115 10.72 -8.10 9.45
C PRO A 115 10.39 -7.03 8.39
N LEU A 116 11.20 -5.97 8.38
CA LEU A 116 11.06 -4.87 7.41
C LEU A 116 11.26 -5.38 5.98
N ASP A 117 12.32 -6.17 5.75
CA ASP A 117 12.53 -6.89 4.49
C ASP A 117 11.49 -8.01 4.37
N LYS A 118 10.70 -7.93 3.29
CA LYS A 118 9.60 -8.85 3.00
C LYS A 118 10.07 -10.14 2.35
N ARG A 119 11.36 -10.28 2.03
CA ARG A 119 11.94 -11.49 1.47
C ARG A 119 11.59 -12.73 2.29
N GLY A 120 11.13 -13.78 1.60
CA GLY A 120 10.69 -15.05 2.15
C GLY A 120 9.25 -15.06 2.69
N GLN A 121 8.55 -13.92 2.71
CA GLN A 121 7.22 -13.80 3.33
C GLN A 121 6.08 -14.01 2.30
N LEU A 122 4.94 -14.50 2.80
CA LEU A 122 3.66 -14.50 2.10
C LEU A 122 2.75 -13.48 2.79
N ILE A 123 2.39 -12.41 2.09
CA ILE A 123 1.72 -11.24 2.67
C ILE A 123 0.41 -11.01 1.95
N ARG A 124 -0.69 -10.87 2.69
CA ARG A 124 -2.01 -10.59 2.13
C ARG A 124 -2.36 -9.13 2.35
N SER A 125 -2.48 -8.39 1.25
CA SER A 125 -3.06 -7.06 1.22
C SER A 125 -4.58 -7.17 1.32
N TRP A 126 -5.10 -7.22 2.54
CA TRP A 126 -6.53 -7.22 2.86
C TRP A 126 -6.76 -6.56 4.23
N ASN A 127 -7.60 -5.54 4.27
CA ASN A 127 -7.82 -4.77 5.49
C ASN A 127 -8.65 -5.58 6.49
N SER A 128 -8.05 -5.85 7.65
CA SER A 128 -8.70 -6.56 8.75
C SER A 128 -8.20 -6.00 10.08
N ASP A 129 -9.08 -5.91 11.07
CA ASP A 129 -8.67 -5.59 12.43
C ASP A 129 -7.87 -6.76 12.99
N ALA A 130 -6.59 -6.50 13.29
CA ALA A 130 -5.67 -7.50 13.77
C ALA A 130 -5.95 -7.92 15.22
N LEU A 131 -6.72 -7.13 15.98
CA LEU A 131 -6.98 -7.30 17.41
C LEU A 131 -5.70 -7.55 18.24
N GLY A 132 -4.55 -7.04 17.76
CA GLY A 132 -3.24 -7.31 18.31
C GLY A 132 -2.11 -7.10 17.30
N VAL A 133 -0.91 -7.51 17.70
CA VAL A 133 0.35 -7.31 16.93
C VAL A 133 1.06 -8.62 16.60
N ASN A 134 0.37 -9.76 16.74
CA ASN A 134 0.96 -11.10 16.67
C ASN A 134 0.47 -11.90 15.47
N ALA A 135 0.04 -11.23 14.39
CA ALA A 135 -0.49 -11.88 13.19
C ALA A 135 -0.08 -11.13 11.91
N GLU A 136 -0.20 -11.78 10.75
CA GLU A 136 0.06 -11.15 9.45
C GLU A 136 -1.01 -10.11 9.06
N ILE A 137 -2.23 -10.30 9.57
CA ILE A 137 -3.36 -9.40 9.33
C ILE A 137 -3.09 -7.99 9.87
N SER A 138 -3.57 -7.00 9.14
CA SER A 138 -3.33 -5.58 9.42
C SER A 138 -4.43 -4.72 8.82
N TYR A 139 -4.62 -3.54 9.39
CA TYR A 139 -5.61 -2.56 8.93
C TYR A 139 -5.05 -1.59 7.88
N LYS A 140 -3.73 -1.48 7.73
CA LYS A 140 -3.04 -0.60 6.77
C LYS A 140 -2.27 -1.40 5.71
N ASN A 141 -2.99 -2.03 4.80
CA ASN A 141 -2.36 -2.68 3.65
C ASN A 141 -2.16 -1.66 2.53
N ALA A 142 -1.02 -1.75 1.84
CA ALA A 142 -0.76 -0.98 0.63
C ALA A 142 -0.12 -1.92 -0.39
N PRO A 143 -0.81 -2.34 -1.47
CA PRO A 143 -0.31 -3.36 -2.40
C PRO A 143 0.77 -2.79 -3.36
N PHE A 144 1.80 -2.19 -2.77
CA PHE A 144 2.95 -1.56 -3.40
C PHE A 144 4.22 -2.13 -2.78
N ALA A 145 5.00 -2.84 -3.59
CA ALA A 145 6.31 -3.38 -3.22
C ALA A 145 7.40 -2.66 -4.00
N TRP A 146 8.60 -2.53 -3.42
CA TRP A 146 9.75 -1.97 -4.13
C TRP A 146 11.07 -2.56 -3.63
N SER A 147 12.10 -2.46 -4.47
CA SER A 147 13.44 -2.98 -4.20
C SER A 147 14.49 -1.88 -4.40
N PRO A 148 15.55 -1.84 -3.56
CA PRO A 148 16.72 -0.99 -3.81
C PRO A 148 17.43 -1.28 -5.14
N ALA A 149 17.14 -2.41 -5.79
CA ALA A 149 17.61 -2.71 -7.15
C ALA A 149 17.05 -1.74 -8.21
N GLY A 150 16.07 -0.91 -7.85
CA GLY A 150 15.60 0.20 -8.68
C GLY A 150 14.27 -0.07 -9.39
N TRP A 151 13.44 -0.97 -8.84
CA TRP A 151 12.09 -1.22 -9.33
C TRP A 151 11.05 -1.14 -8.22
N GLY A 152 9.82 -0.79 -8.60
CA GLY A 152 8.63 -0.88 -7.77
C GLY A 152 7.49 -1.56 -8.52
N VAL A 153 6.55 -2.18 -7.81
CA VAL A 153 5.34 -2.79 -8.36
C VAL A 153 4.16 -2.36 -7.50
N PHE A 154 3.23 -1.61 -8.09
CA PHE A 154 1.93 -1.31 -7.50
C PHE A 154 0.85 -2.15 -8.19
N VAL A 155 0.14 -2.94 -7.39
CA VAL A 155 -1.01 -3.72 -7.83
C VAL A 155 -2.23 -2.86 -7.58
N HIS A 156 -2.73 -2.24 -8.63
CA HIS A 156 -3.85 -1.34 -8.54
C HIS A 156 -5.12 -2.20 -8.43
N THR A 157 -5.68 -2.42 -7.24
CA THR A 157 -6.92 -3.18 -7.02
C THR A 157 -7.49 -2.89 -5.62
N PRO A 158 -8.83 -2.86 -5.45
CA PRO A 158 -9.45 -2.91 -4.13
C PRO A 158 -9.65 -4.35 -3.61
N ALA A 159 -9.50 -5.35 -4.48
CA ALA A 159 -9.68 -6.75 -4.13
C ALA A 159 -8.45 -7.27 -3.37
N PRO A 160 -8.57 -8.42 -2.67
CA PRO A 160 -7.42 -9.01 -2.01
C PRO A 160 -6.28 -9.30 -2.99
N ALA A 161 -5.06 -8.91 -2.59
CA ALA A 161 -3.83 -9.26 -3.31
C ALA A 161 -2.87 -10.00 -2.37
N THR A 162 -2.45 -11.20 -2.75
CA THR A 162 -1.50 -12.01 -1.99
C THR A 162 -0.13 -11.97 -2.65
N HIS A 163 0.87 -11.55 -1.90
CA HIS A 163 2.22 -11.26 -2.34
C HIS A 163 3.18 -12.33 -1.80
N GLY A 164 3.69 -13.18 -2.69
CA GLY A 164 4.76 -14.13 -2.39
C GLY A 164 6.10 -13.51 -2.73
N VAL A 165 6.81 -13.00 -1.73
CA VAL A 165 8.07 -12.28 -1.93
C VAL A 165 9.23 -13.25 -1.81
N GLY A 166 9.61 -13.91 -2.91
CA GLY A 166 10.59 -15.01 -2.83
C GLY A 166 10.11 -16.15 -1.92
N PHE A 167 8.79 -16.31 -1.77
CA PHE A 167 8.17 -17.28 -0.89
C PHE A 167 8.44 -18.69 -1.42
N GLY A 168 9.17 -19.51 -0.66
CA GLY A 168 9.70 -20.80 -1.09
C GLY A 168 8.68 -21.74 -1.74
N PRO A 169 7.47 -21.92 -1.16
CA PRO A 169 6.43 -22.76 -1.76
C PRO A 169 5.93 -22.29 -3.13
N TRP A 170 6.15 -21.03 -3.52
CA TRP A 170 5.86 -20.53 -4.87
C TRP A 170 7.12 -20.50 -5.72
N SER A 171 8.08 -19.65 -5.35
CA SER A 171 9.40 -19.56 -5.96
C SER A 171 10.28 -18.62 -5.14
N GLN A 172 11.51 -19.06 -4.82
CA GLN A 172 12.52 -18.19 -4.23
C GLN A 172 13.14 -17.20 -5.23
N ARG A 173 12.85 -17.35 -6.53
CA ARG A 173 13.40 -16.49 -7.61
C ARG A 173 12.39 -15.47 -8.13
N ALA A 174 11.21 -15.39 -7.53
CA ALA A 174 10.14 -14.52 -8.01
C ALA A 174 9.49 -13.71 -6.89
N TYR A 175 9.12 -12.49 -7.23
CA TYR A 175 8.05 -11.76 -6.57
C TYR A 175 6.75 -12.11 -7.28
N GLY A 176 5.94 -12.96 -6.66
CA GLY A 176 4.64 -13.38 -7.17
C GLY A 176 3.52 -12.59 -6.53
N VAL A 177 2.50 -12.28 -7.32
CA VAL A 177 1.26 -11.67 -6.85
C VAL A 177 0.09 -12.49 -7.37
N HIS A 178 -0.80 -12.89 -6.47
CA HIS A 178 -2.13 -13.40 -6.79
C HIS A 178 -3.17 -12.33 -6.47
N VAL A 179 -3.91 -11.89 -7.48
CA VAL A 179 -4.92 -10.83 -7.40
C VAL A 179 -6.30 -11.44 -7.57
N GLU A 180 -7.13 -11.38 -6.53
CA GLU A 180 -8.49 -11.94 -6.51
C GLU A 180 -9.51 -11.00 -7.18
N ASP A 181 -9.20 -10.61 -8.42
CA ASP A 181 -9.96 -9.65 -9.22
C ASP A 181 -10.21 -10.21 -10.64
N GLU A 182 -11.23 -9.70 -11.33
CA GLU A 182 -11.52 -10.01 -12.74
C GLU A 182 -10.48 -9.38 -13.68
N ALA A 183 -9.86 -8.27 -13.25
CA ALA A 183 -8.86 -7.56 -14.01
C ALA A 183 -7.51 -7.49 -13.27
N LEU A 184 -6.42 -7.65 -14.02
CA LEU A 184 -5.07 -7.35 -13.55
C LEU A 184 -4.69 -5.95 -14.01
N ASP A 185 -4.24 -5.09 -13.09
CA ASP A 185 -3.73 -3.75 -13.39
C ASP A 185 -2.50 -3.48 -12.53
N ILE A 186 -1.32 -3.53 -13.16
CA ILE A 186 -0.04 -3.41 -12.47
C ILE A 186 0.75 -2.25 -13.05
N PHE A 187 1.31 -1.44 -12.16
CA PHE A 187 2.31 -0.42 -12.47
C PHE A 187 3.68 -0.95 -12.06
N VAL A 188 4.62 -0.91 -12.99
CA VAL A 188 6.03 -1.23 -12.76
C VAL A 188 6.81 0.08 -12.82
N PHE A 189 7.44 0.45 -11.71
CA PHE A 189 8.20 1.69 -11.54
C PHE A 189 9.69 1.43 -11.74
N SER A 190 10.40 2.46 -12.20
CA SER A 190 11.84 2.51 -12.35
C SER A 190 12.38 3.76 -11.63
N GLY A 191 13.34 3.56 -10.73
CA GLY A 191 13.99 4.66 -10.02
C GLY A 191 15.44 4.33 -9.66
N ALA A 192 16.22 5.36 -9.35
CA ALA A 192 17.58 5.21 -8.85
C ALA A 192 17.60 4.93 -7.35
N THR A 193 16.64 5.48 -6.61
CA THR A 193 16.50 5.34 -5.16
C THR A 193 15.09 4.90 -4.77
N GLY A 194 14.95 4.37 -3.54
CA GLY A 194 13.63 4.11 -2.96
C GLY A 194 12.78 5.38 -2.85
N ALA A 195 13.39 6.54 -2.61
CA ALA A 195 12.69 7.83 -2.57
C ALA A 195 12.08 8.20 -3.93
N ASP A 196 12.79 7.97 -5.03
CA ASP A 196 12.25 8.19 -6.39
C ASP A 196 11.03 7.31 -6.64
N ILE A 197 11.13 6.02 -6.30
CA ILE A 197 10.08 5.02 -6.51
C ILE A 197 8.83 5.36 -5.68
N ILE A 198 9.01 5.71 -4.40
CA ILE A 198 7.91 6.15 -3.52
C ILE A 198 7.31 7.47 -4.01
N GLY A 199 8.15 8.40 -4.48
CA GLY A 199 7.71 9.67 -5.06
C GLY A 199 6.84 9.50 -6.30
N GLN A 200 7.19 8.57 -7.19
CA GLN A 200 6.39 8.20 -8.36
C GLN A 200 5.07 7.55 -7.95
N TYR A 201 5.11 6.61 -7.00
CA TYR A 201 3.90 5.96 -6.48
C TYR A 201 2.91 6.97 -5.88
N THR A 202 3.39 7.85 -4.99
CA THR A 202 2.55 8.87 -4.35
C THR A 202 2.11 9.99 -5.31
N ALA A 203 2.81 10.21 -6.43
CA ALA A 203 2.30 11.09 -7.48
C ALA A 203 1.04 10.52 -8.17
N LEU A 204 0.90 9.20 -8.22
CA LEU A 204 -0.28 8.52 -8.77
C LEU A 204 -1.41 8.39 -7.76
N THR A 205 -1.07 8.07 -6.51
CA THR A 205 -2.06 7.68 -5.49
C THR A 205 -2.39 8.78 -4.48
N GLY A 206 -1.62 9.87 -4.47
CA GLY A 206 -1.82 11.00 -3.57
C GLY A 206 -0.60 11.27 -2.70
N ARG A 207 -0.11 12.50 -2.73
CA ARG A 207 0.90 12.97 -1.79
C ARG A 207 0.22 13.33 -0.48
N ALA A 208 0.74 12.77 0.62
CA ALA A 208 0.28 13.17 1.95
C ALA A 208 0.53 14.68 2.15
N PRO A 209 -0.46 15.47 2.56
CA PRO A 209 -0.25 16.86 2.90
C PRO A 209 0.65 16.96 4.14
N VAL A 210 1.33 18.10 4.30
CA VAL A 210 2.06 18.38 5.54
C VAL A 210 1.04 18.43 6.67
N PRO A 211 1.17 17.58 7.71
CA PRO A 211 0.21 17.55 8.79
C PRO A 211 0.35 18.84 9.64
N PRO A 212 -0.70 19.27 10.33
CA PRO A 212 -0.63 20.45 11.17
C PRO A 212 0.40 20.24 12.29
N ARG A 213 1.20 21.26 12.60
CA ARG A 213 2.34 21.14 13.53
C ARG A 213 2.01 20.46 14.88
N TRP A 214 0.84 20.72 15.44
CA TRP A 214 0.41 20.14 16.71
C TRP A 214 0.22 18.62 16.68
N SER A 215 0.00 18.01 15.50
CA SER A 215 -0.16 16.55 15.38
C SER A 215 1.18 15.80 15.40
N LEU A 216 2.30 16.52 15.37
CA LEU A 216 3.65 15.97 15.56
C LEU A 216 4.08 16.00 17.04
N GLY A 217 3.25 16.56 17.91
CA GLY A 217 3.45 16.59 19.36
C GLY A 217 2.97 15.32 20.06
N VAL A 218 2.97 15.34 21.39
CA VAL A 218 2.51 14.19 22.19
C VAL A 218 0.97 14.11 22.15
N ILE A 219 0.48 12.91 21.82
CA ILE A 219 -0.94 12.55 21.81
C ILE A 219 -1.24 11.70 23.04
N LEU A 220 -2.03 12.23 23.98
CA LEU A 220 -2.46 11.51 25.16
C LEU A 220 -3.79 10.79 24.89
N SER A 221 -3.77 9.47 25.06
CA SER A 221 -4.94 8.61 24.84
C SER A 221 -5.10 7.59 25.95
N LYS A 222 -6.35 7.16 26.14
CA LYS A 222 -6.75 6.08 27.03
C LYS A 222 -7.96 5.38 26.42
N ALA A 223 -8.04 4.05 26.54
CA ALA A 223 -9.23 3.27 26.25
C ALA A 223 -9.89 2.80 27.56
N TYR A 224 -10.71 3.60 28.24
CA TYR A 224 -11.19 4.94 27.88
C TYR A 224 -11.37 5.83 29.12
N TYR A 225 -11.46 7.16 28.95
CA TYR A 225 -11.87 8.08 30.01
C TYR A 225 -13.37 7.95 30.26
N ARG A 226 -13.77 7.58 31.48
CA ARG A 226 -15.16 7.16 31.77
C ARG A 226 -16.11 8.33 31.96
N THR A 227 -15.62 9.48 32.40
CA THR A 227 -16.42 10.66 32.70
C THR A 227 -15.73 11.95 32.24
N ALA A 228 -16.52 13.02 32.13
CA ALA A 228 -16.02 14.38 31.90
C ALA A 228 -14.99 14.81 32.96
N ASP A 229 -15.25 14.51 34.23
CA ASP A 229 -14.34 14.87 35.33
C ASP A 229 -12.99 14.14 35.23
N GLU A 230 -13.01 12.86 34.82
CA GLU A 230 -11.79 12.07 34.67
C GLU A 230 -10.85 12.67 33.62
N ILE A 231 -11.37 12.99 32.42
CA ILE A 231 -10.54 13.56 31.36
C ILE A 231 -10.04 14.97 31.71
N LEU A 232 -10.89 15.80 32.34
CA LEU A 232 -10.50 17.15 32.78
C LEU A 232 -9.45 17.10 33.88
N ALA A 233 -9.58 16.19 34.85
CA ALA A 233 -8.57 16.01 35.89
C ALA A 233 -7.21 15.63 35.31
N VAL A 234 -7.18 14.69 34.35
CA VAL A 234 -5.96 14.30 33.65
C VAL A 234 -5.35 15.47 32.88
N ALA A 235 -6.18 16.21 32.13
CA ALA A 235 -5.72 17.37 31.37
C ALA A 235 -5.11 18.47 32.27
N ARG A 236 -5.76 18.77 33.40
CA ARG A 236 -5.25 19.72 34.40
C ARG A 236 -3.93 19.24 35.00
N GLU A 237 -3.82 17.95 35.32
CA GLU A 237 -2.60 17.39 35.91
C GLU A 237 -1.41 17.45 34.94
N VAL A 238 -1.63 17.15 33.65
CA VAL A 238 -0.62 17.31 32.60
C VAL A 238 -0.09 18.75 32.56
N ARG A 239 -0.97 19.74 32.70
CA ARG A 239 -0.58 21.17 32.75
C ARG A 239 0.08 21.57 34.05
N ALA A 240 -0.42 21.12 35.19
CA ALA A 240 0.18 21.36 36.50
C ALA A 240 1.63 20.83 36.55
N ARG A 241 1.87 19.67 35.95
CA ARG A 241 3.20 19.05 35.83
C ARG A 241 4.06 19.64 34.71
N LYS A 242 3.57 20.61 33.96
CA LYS A 242 4.26 21.24 32.81
C LYS A 242 4.74 20.22 31.77
N MET A 243 3.96 19.15 31.55
CA MET A 243 4.27 18.14 30.55
C MET A 243 3.90 18.64 29.14
N PRO A 244 4.79 18.52 28.14
CA PRO A 244 4.45 18.84 26.75
C PRO A 244 3.43 17.83 26.23
N CYS A 245 2.25 18.31 25.86
CA CYS A 245 1.18 17.49 25.30
C CYS A 245 0.21 18.35 24.49
N ASP A 246 0.08 18.03 23.22
CA ASP A 246 -0.66 18.82 22.23
C ASP A 246 -2.08 18.29 22.02
N VAL A 247 -2.27 16.97 22.06
CA VAL A 247 -3.56 16.33 21.74
C VAL A 247 -4.04 15.50 22.92
N ILE A 248 -5.33 15.54 23.20
CA ILE A 248 -6.03 14.59 24.08
C ILE A 248 -7.18 13.95 23.32
N THR A 249 -7.35 12.64 23.46
CA THR A 249 -8.32 11.87 22.67
C THR A 249 -9.50 11.39 23.52
N PHE A 250 -10.68 11.34 22.89
CA PHE A 250 -11.82 10.57 23.35
C PHE A 250 -11.86 9.27 22.54
N ASP A 251 -11.64 8.13 23.20
CA ASP A 251 -11.91 6.82 22.58
C ASP A 251 -13.41 6.67 22.25
N GLY A 252 -13.78 5.83 21.29
CA GLY A 252 -15.17 5.68 20.86
C GLY A 252 -16.16 5.36 22.00
N ARG A 253 -15.76 4.58 23.01
CA ARG A 253 -16.59 4.32 24.21
C ARG A 253 -16.53 5.43 25.26
N ALA A 254 -15.59 6.36 25.13
CA ALA A 254 -15.39 7.45 26.07
C ALA A 254 -16.51 8.48 25.99
N TRP A 255 -17.10 8.68 24.80
CA TRP A 255 -18.02 9.79 24.54
C TRP A 255 -19.40 9.38 24.01
N GLN A 256 -19.55 8.17 23.45
CA GLN A 256 -20.81 7.68 22.91
C GLN A 256 -21.52 6.72 23.87
N ASP A 257 -22.86 6.70 23.82
CA ASP A 257 -23.64 5.61 24.40
C ASP A 257 -23.49 4.37 23.48
N THR A 258 -23.19 3.22 24.09
CA THR A 258 -22.87 1.98 23.36
C THR A 258 -24.08 1.44 22.59
N ASP A 259 -25.29 1.71 23.05
CA ASP A 259 -26.53 1.28 22.41
C ASP A 259 -26.87 2.17 21.21
N THR A 260 -26.44 3.44 21.21
CA THR A 260 -26.72 4.43 20.16
C THR A 260 -25.47 4.92 19.43
N ARG A 261 -24.37 4.15 19.44
CA ARG A 261 -23.03 4.57 18.98
C ARG A 261 -22.97 5.05 17.51
N PHE A 262 -23.95 4.66 16.69
CA PHE A 262 -24.04 5.10 15.28
C PHE A 262 -24.86 6.38 15.08
N ALA A 263 -25.42 6.97 16.15
CA ALA A 263 -26.07 8.28 16.12
C ALA A 263 -25.07 9.44 16.16
N PHE A 264 -23.80 9.18 16.49
CA PHE A 264 -22.75 10.20 16.66
C PHE A 264 -23.12 11.33 17.64
N GLU A 265 -23.89 10.97 18.68
CA GLU A 265 -24.27 11.87 19.76
C GLU A 265 -23.43 11.62 21.02
N TRP A 266 -23.20 12.68 21.79
CA TRP A 266 -22.59 12.57 23.11
C TRP A 266 -23.53 11.83 24.06
N ASP A 267 -22.99 10.87 24.83
CA ASP A 267 -23.70 10.22 25.93
C ASP A 267 -24.09 11.28 26.96
N LYS A 268 -25.37 11.67 26.96
CA LYS A 268 -25.92 12.69 27.87
C LYS A 268 -25.81 12.29 29.35
N LYS A 269 -25.66 10.99 29.65
CA LYS A 269 -25.43 10.50 31.02
C LYS A 269 -24.04 10.86 31.52
N ARG A 270 -23.03 10.90 30.62
CA ARG A 270 -21.62 11.20 30.93
C ARG A 270 -21.26 12.66 30.68
N TYR A 271 -21.82 13.25 29.63
CA TYR A 271 -21.54 14.61 29.19
C TYR A 271 -22.84 15.40 29.09
N ARG A 272 -23.24 16.02 30.20
CA ARG A 272 -24.42 16.92 30.22
C ARG A 272 -24.19 18.18 29.36
N ASN A 273 -22.96 18.67 29.34
CA ASN A 273 -22.54 19.81 28.52
C ASN A 273 -21.17 19.50 27.87
N PRO A 274 -21.14 18.75 26.76
CA PRO A 274 -19.88 18.41 26.09
C PRO A 274 -19.13 19.64 25.59
N GLY A 275 -19.86 20.71 25.23
CA GLY A 275 -19.27 21.98 24.81
C GLY A 275 -18.41 22.62 25.91
N ALA A 276 -18.85 22.57 27.17
CA ALA A 276 -18.07 23.07 28.30
C ALA A 276 -16.79 22.26 28.52
N VAL A 277 -16.88 20.93 28.45
CA VAL A 277 -15.72 20.02 28.61
C VAL A 277 -14.68 20.27 27.51
N VAL A 278 -15.12 20.29 26.25
CA VAL A 278 -14.23 20.58 25.11
C VAL A 278 -13.67 22.00 25.19
N GLY A 279 -14.47 22.96 25.64
CA GLY A 279 -14.04 24.34 25.86
C GLY A 279 -12.92 24.44 26.89
N GLU A 280 -13.03 23.73 28.01
CA GLU A 280 -11.99 23.71 29.04
C GLU A 280 -10.70 23.02 28.55
N LEU A 281 -10.81 21.87 27.87
CA LEU A 281 -9.64 21.20 27.27
C LEU A 281 -8.89 22.13 26.29
N LYS A 282 -9.63 22.90 25.48
CA LYS A 282 -9.05 23.90 24.58
C LYS A 282 -8.45 25.08 25.33
N ALA A 283 -9.06 25.54 26.43
CA ALA A 283 -8.50 26.60 27.28
C ALA A 283 -7.20 26.16 27.96
N LEU A 284 -7.07 24.87 28.27
CA LEU A 284 -5.82 24.24 28.68
C LEU A 284 -4.84 24.03 27.51
N GLY A 285 -5.15 24.46 26.29
CA GLY A 285 -4.25 24.39 25.14
C GLY A 285 -4.17 23.03 24.44
N PHE A 286 -5.11 22.11 24.70
CA PHE A 286 -5.18 20.84 23.97
C PHE A 286 -5.94 20.99 22.65
N LYS A 287 -5.49 20.26 21.63
CA LYS A 287 -6.31 19.83 20.49
C LYS A 287 -7.08 18.58 20.91
N VAL A 288 -8.33 18.50 20.48
CA VAL A 288 -9.25 17.43 20.87
C VAL A 288 -9.49 16.54 19.66
N CYS A 289 -9.26 15.23 19.85
CA CYS A 289 -9.61 14.18 18.89
C CYS A 289 -10.78 13.37 19.46
N VAL A 290 -11.81 13.11 18.67
CA VAL A 290 -13.06 12.43 19.07
C VAL A 290 -13.37 11.29 18.10
#